data_AF-A0AA38P4S2-F1
#
_entry.id   AF-A0AA38P4S2-F1
#
_cell.length_a   1.000
_cell.length_b   1.000
_cell.length_c   1.000
_cell.angle_alpha   90.00
_cell.angle_beta   90.00
_cell.angle_gamma   90.00
#
_symmetry.space_group_name_H-M   'P 1'
#
loop_
_entity.id
_entity.type
_entity.pdbx_description
1 polymer ?
#
loop_
_entity_poly.entity_id
_entity_poly.type
_entity_poly.pdbx_seq_one_letter_code
_entity_poly.pdbx_strand_id
1 'polypeptide(L)'
;MAEQFRGIRGKLGVLEKLAKDMPLDVVLEIFCYLEPRDLLWLACTTKDLRAILMSKSSVNIWRTTLRNVEGLPPCPADLNEPQFANLLFEPYCHVSCQTHEILPES
;
A
#
# COMPACT_ATOMS: atom_id res chain seq x y z
N MET A 1 9.65 -20.69 10.13
CA MET A 1 8.30 -20.19 10.50
C MET A 1 7.43 -19.94 9.26
N ALA A 2 7.48 -20.81 8.23
CA ALA A 2 6.83 -20.57 6.92
C ALA A 2 5.83 -21.67 6.50
N GLU A 3 5.43 -22.55 7.43
CA GLU A 3 4.61 -23.72 7.10
C GLU A 3 3.11 -23.55 7.38
N GLN A 4 2.67 -22.43 7.95
CA GLN A 4 1.28 -22.29 8.42
C GLN A 4 0.25 -21.77 7.40
N PHE A 5 0.66 -21.36 6.20
CA PHE A 5 -0.28 -20.75 5.22
C PHE A 5 -0.51 -21.57 3.94
N ARG A 6 -0.03 -22.82 3.87
CA ARG A 6 -0.33 -23.69 2.72
C ARG A 6 -1.74 -24.27 2.85
N GLY A 7 -2.69 -23.71 2.09
CA GLY A 7 -4.00 -24.34 1.85
C GLY A 7 -5.22 -23.51 2.26
N ILE A 8 -5.05 -22.29 2.78
CA ILE A 8 -6.18 -21.37 2.99
C ILE A 8 -6.60 -20.82 1.62
N ARG A 9 -7.36 -21.61 0.84
CA ARG A 9 -8.15 -21.06 -0.25
C ARG A 9 -9.28 -20.26 0.39
N GLY A 10 -9.08 -18.96 0.55
CA GLY A 10 -10.14 -18.06 0.98
C GLY A 10 -11.39 -18.27 0.13
N LYS A 11 -12.57 -18.15 0.75
CA LYS A 11 -13.81 -18.11 -0.03
C LYS A 11 -13.74 -16.93 -0.98
N LEU A 12 -13.70 -17.20 -2.28
CA LEU A 12 -13.73 -16.18 -3.32
C LEU A 12 -14.97 -15.29 -3.09
N GLY A 13 -14.78 -13.97 -3.00
CA GLY A 13 -15.87 -13.01 -2.80
C GLY A 13 -16.19 -12.64 -1.35
N VAL A 14 -15.46 -13.11 -0.34
CA VAL A 14 -15.67 -12.64 1.06
C VAL A 14 -15.43 -11.14 1.18
N LEU A 15 -14.35 -10.63 0.57
CA LEU A 15 -14.08 -9.19 0.54
C LEU A 15 -15.17 -8.40 -0.18
N GLU A 16 -15.70 -8.93 -1.28
CA GLU A 16 -16.82 -8.31 -1.99
C GLU A 16 -18.08 -8.24 -1.11
N LYS A 17 -18.38 -9.33 -0.41
CA LYS A 17 -19.53 -9.40 0.50
C LYS A 17 -19.36 -8.43 1.69
N LEU A 18 -18.17 -8.38 2.28
CA LEU A 18 -17.84 -7.40 3.31
C LEU A 18 -17.99 -5.97 2.78
N ALA A 19 -17.48 -5.67 1.59
CA ALA A 19 -17.57 -4.34 0.99
C ALA A 19 -19.01 -3.94 0.60
N LYS A 20 -19.89 -4.89 0.30
CA LYS A 20 -21.30 -4.65 -0.08
C LYS A 20 -22.25 -4.57 1.11
N ASP A 21 -22.08 -5.42 2.11
CA ASP A 21 -23.01 -5.55 3.24
C ASP A 21 -22.61 -4.65 4.43
N MET A 22 -21.38 -4.13 4.45
CA MET A 22 -20.84 -3.29 5.53
C MET A 22 -20.73 -1.82 5.08
N PRO A 23 -20.99 -0.84 5.97
CA PRO A 23 -20.70 0.56 5.69
C PRO A 23 -19.23 0.75 5.33
N LEU A 24 -18.97 1.57 4.31
CA LEU A 24 -17.62 1.85 3.81
C LEU A 24 -16.68 2.31 4.94
N ASP A 25 -17.16 3.13 5.87
CA ASP A 25 -16.36 3.65 6.99
C ASP A 25 -15.75 2.55 7.86
N VAL A 26 -16.48 1.45 8.10
CA VAL A 26 -15.97 0.33 8.90
C VAL A 26 -14.89 -0.44 8.13
N VAL A 27 -15.06 -0.58 6.81
CA VAL A 27 -14.06 -1.22 5.95
C VAL A 27 -12.78 -0.38 5.90
N LEU A 28 -12.91 0.94 5.78
CA LEU A 28 -11.79 1.87 5.80
C LEU A 28 -11.08 1.90 7.16
N GLU A 29 -11.83 1.77 8.26
CA GLU A 29 -11.27 1.63 9.61
C GLU A 29 -10.44 0.35 9.73
N ILE A 30 -10.93 -0.79 9.21
CA ILE A 30 -10.14 -2.04 9.17
C ILE A 30 -8.83 -1.82 8.41
N PHE A 31 -8.85 -1.06 7.31
CA PHE A 31 -7.66 -0.78 6.51
C PHE A 31 -6.61 0.06 7.25
N CYS A 32 -7.00 0.85 8.27
CA CYS A 32 -6.07 1.59 9.12
C CYS A 32 -5.15 0.67 9.95
N TYR A 33 -5.55 -0.59 10.17
CA TYR A 33 -4.78 -1.57 10.94
C TYR A 33 -3.86 -2.45 10.07
N LEU A 34 -3.86 -2.26 8.75
CA LEU A 34 -3.00 -3.02 7.85
C LEU A 34 -1.56 -2.47 7.85
N GLU A 35 -0.60 -3.30 7.46
CA GLU A 35 0.73 -2.79 7.11
C GLU A 35 0.66 -2.00 5.79
N PRO A 36 1.52 -0.97 5.58
CA PRO A 36 1.49 -0.19 4.36
C PRO A 36 1.67 -1.02 3.08
N ARG A 37 2.45 -2.11 3.16
CA ARG A 37 2.63 -3.08 2.07
C ARG A 37 1.30 -3.76 1.69
N ASP A 38 0.57 -4.24 2.68
CA ASP A 38 -0.70 -4.93 2.47
C ASP A 38 -1.75 -3.97 1.92
N LEU A 39 -1.80 -2.74 2.44
CA LEU A 39 -2.71 -1.70 1.95
C LEU A 39 -2.43 -1.38 0.48
N LEU A 40 -1.16 -1.32 0.08
CA LEU A 40 -0.74 -1.10 -1.30
C LEU A 40 -1.16 -2.25 -2.22
N TRP A 41 -0.94 -3.50 -1.81
CA TRP A 41 -1.35 -4.67 -2.57
C TRP A 41 -2.87 -4.80 -2.67
N LEU A 42 -3.59 -4.43 -1.61
CA LEU A 42 -5.05 -4.37 -1.60
C LEU A 42 -5.57 -3.33 -2.59
N ALA A 43 -4.94 -2.16 -2.67
CA ALA A 43 -5.25 -1.16 -3.69
C ALA A 43 -4.97 -1.65 -5.12
N CYS A 44 -4.04 -2.59 -5.32
CA CYS A 44 -3.75 -3.17 -6.64
C CYS A 44 -4.68 -4.32 -7.03
N THR A 45 -5.51 -4.82 -6.12
CA THR A 45 -6.32 -6.05 -6.34
C THR A 45 -7.51 -5.81 -7.27
N THR A 46 -8.22 -4.69 -7.14
CA THR A 46 -9.37 -4.34 -7.99
C THR A 46 -9.37 -2.85 -8.35
N LYS A 47 -10.05 -2.50 -9.45
CA LYS A 47 -10.17 -1.10 -9.88
C LYS A 47 -10.90 -0.24 -8.85
N ASP A 48 -11.90 -0.79 -8.18
CA ASP A 48 -12.70 -0.08 -7.17
C ASP A 48 -11.89 0.19 -5.90
N LEU A 49 -11.16 -0.82 -5.39
CA LEU A 49 -10.26 -0.64 -4.25
C LEU A 49 -9.16 0.37 -4.58
N ARG A 50 -8.61 0.31 -5.80
CA ARG A 50 -7.64 1.31 -6.26
C ARG A 50 -8.22 2.71 -6.25
N ALA A 51 -9.43 2.89 -6.79
CA ALA A 51 -10.09 4.18 -6.86
C ALA A 51 -10.37 4.76 -5.46
N ILE A 52 -10.78 3.91 -4.51
CA ILE A 52 -11.04 4.32 -3.12
C ILE A 52 -9.72 4.65 -2.41
N LEU A 53 -8.75 3.74 -2.40
CA LEU A 53 -7.52 3.88 -1.61
C LEU A 53 -6.56 4.93 -2.17
N MET A 54 -6.55 5.17 -3.48
CA MET A 54 -5.70 6.21 -4.09
C MET A 54 -6.36 7.60 -4.14
N SER A 55 -7.56 7.75 -3.57
CA SER A 55 -8.27 9.02 -3.51
C SER A 55 -7.85 9.87 -2.31
N LYS A 56 -8.13 11.19 -2.38
CA LYS A 56 -7.85 12.13 -1.29
C LYS A 56 -8.61 11.83 0.00
N SER A 57 -9.76 11.15 -0.06
CA SER A 57 -10.52 10.78 1.14
C SER A 57 -9.82 9.71 1.98
N SER A 58 -8.91 8.94 1.38
CA SER A 58 -8.18 7.85 2.04
C SER A 58 -6.82 8.29 2.63
N VAL A 59 -6.47 9.57 2.56
CA VAL A 59 -5.18 10.10 3.06
C VAL A 59 -4.95 9.75 4.53
N ASN A 60 -5.99 9.83 5.36
CA ASN A 60 -5.88 9.49 6.78
C ASN A 60 -5.54 8.01 6.99
N ILE A 61 -6.04 7.11 6.15
CA ILE A 61 -5.76 5.67 6.22
C ILE A 61 -4.26 5.42 5.97
N TRP A 62 -3.71 6.05 4.93
CA TRP A 62 -2.29 5.97 4.60
C TRP A 62 -1.40 6.57 5.70
N ARG A 63 -1.79 7.72 6.26
CA ARG A 63 -1.05 8.31 7.39
C ARG A 63 -1.05 7.39 8.60
N THR A 64 -2.19 6.81 8.94
CA THR A 64 -2.31 5.91 10.10
C THR A 64 -1.47 4.65 9.88
N THR A 65 -1.60 4.01 8.72
CA THR A 65 -0.82 2.79 8.40
C THR A 65 0.69 3.05 8.37
N LEU A 66 1.15 4.17 7.80
CA LEU A 66 2.58 4.53 7.83
C LEU A 66 3.08 4.84 9.25
N ARG A 67 2.27 5.48 10.10
CA ARG A 67 2.61 5.76 11.51
C ARG A 67 2.72 4.50 12.35
N ASN A 68 2.08 3.41 11.96
CA ASN A 68 2.16 2.13 12.67
C ASN A 68 3.51 1.43 12.44
N VAL A 69 4.32 1.88 11.47
CA VAL A 69 5.66 1.33 11.22
C VAL A 69 6.69 2.03 12.09
N GLU A 70 7.25 1.30 13.05
CA GLU A 70 8.28 1.82 13.95
C GLU A 70 9.55 2.23 13.18
N GLY A 71 10.11 3.40 13.53
CA GLY A 71 11.35 3.90 12.96
C GLY A 71 11.21 4.50 11.55
N LEU A 72 9.99 4.62 11.02
CA LEU A 72 9.78 5.20 9.70
C LEU A 72 9.91 6.74 9.73
N PRO A 73 10.69 7.35 8.82
CA PRO A 73 10.74 8.80 8.72
C PRO A 73 9.40 9.38 8.24
N PRO A 74 9.13 10.65 8.52
CA PRO A 74 7.94 11.32 7.99
C PRO A 74 7.96 11.32 6.45
N CYS A 75 6.77 11.28 5.85
CA CYS A 75 6.62 11.38 4.40
C CYS A 75 7.30 12.66 3.88
N PRO A 76 8.23 12.56 2.92
CA PRO A 76 8.85 13.72 2.27
C PRO A 76 7.82 14.65 1.63
N ALA A 77 8.11 15.94 1.54
CA ALA A 77 7.18 16.96 1.04
C ALA A 77 6.88 16.84 -0.47
N ASP A 78 7.75 16.18 -1.21
CA ASP A 78 7.64 15.88 -2.63
C ASP A 78 6.77 14.65 -2.92
N LEU A 79 6.41 13.86 -1.90
CA LEU A 79 5.64 12.64 -2.04
C LEU A 79 4.32 12.72 -1.26
N ASN A 80 3.28 12.10 -1.79
CA ASN A 80 2.10 11.75 -1.00
C ASN A 80 2.27 10.39 -0.31
N GLU A 81 1.44 10.11 0.67
CA GLU A 81 1.56 8.93 1.51
C GLU A 81 1.49 7.59 0.71
N PRO A 82 0.59 7.40 -0.27
CA PRO A 82 0.62 6.22 -1.14
C PRO A 82 1.91 6.10 -1.97
N GLN A 83 2.44 7.20 -2.50
CA GLN A 83 3.70 7.19 -3.25
C GLN A 83 4.89 6.84 -2.36
N PHE A 84 4.91 7.37 -1.15
CA PHE A 84 5.94 7.06 -0.17
C PHE A 84 5.87 5.60 0.29
N ALA A 85 4.68 5.08 0.54
CA ALA A 85 4.49 3.65 0.81
C ALA A 85 4.95 2.78 -0.37
N ASN A 86 4.63 3.18 -1.60
CA ASN A 86 5.10 2.49 -2.80
C ASN A 86 6.64 2.47 -2.87
N LEU A 87 7.29 3.60 -2.65
CA LEU A 87 8.76 3.71 -2.65
C LEU A 87 9.43 2.80 -1.61
N LEU A 88 8.84 2.68 -0.42
CA LEU A 88 9.42 1.93 0.69
C LEU A 88 9.16 0.42 0.63
N PHE A 89 7.97 0.03 0.14
CA PHE A 89 7.49 -1.33 0.27
C PHE A 89 7.39 -2.08 -1.06
N GLU A 90 7.30 -1.45 -2.23
CA GLU A 90 7.36 -2.21 -3.48
C GLU A 90 8.80 -2.68 -3.78
N PRO A 91 8.98 -3.92 -4.26
CA PRO A 91 10.29 -4.42 -4.70
C PRO A 91 10.74 -3.84 -6.05
N TYR A 92 9.98 -2.93 -6.66
CA TYR A 92 10.33 -2.30 -7.93
C TYR A 92 11.32 -1.14 -7.73
N CYS A 93 12.30 -1.03 -8.63
CA CYS A 93 13.24 0.07 -8.60
C CYS A 93 12.57 1.35 -9.12
N HIS A 94 12.27 2.32 -8.24
CA HIS A 94 11.75 3.64 -8.63
C HIS A 94 12.83 4.58 -9.18
N VAL A 95 14.10 4.16 -9.18
CA VAL A 95 15.18 4.89 -9.85
C VAL A 95 14.95 4.76 -11.34
N SER A 96 14.58 5.85 -12.01
CA SER A 96 14.74 5.93 -13.46
C SER A 96 16.19 5.63 -13.77
N CYS A 97 16.49 4.48 -14.37
CA CYS A 97 17.80 4.18 -14.93
C CYS A 97 18.07 5.20 -16.05
N GLN A 98 18.47 6.41 -15.70
CA GLN A 98 19.26 7.25 -16.58
C GLN A 98 20.65 6.65 -16.54
N THR A 99 21.05 6.05 -17.66
CA THR A 99 22.43 5.68 -17.94
C THR A 99 23.27 6.96 -17.81
N HIS A 100 23.85 7.19 -16.64
CA HIS A 100 24.90 8.19 -16.53
C HIS A 100 26.11 7.60 -17.24
N GLU A 101 26.38 8.08 -18.46
CA GLU A 101 27.67 7.87 -19.10
C GLU A 101 28.74 8.27 -18.08
N ILE A 102 29.56 7.30 -17.70
CA ILE A 102 30.72 7.52 -16.86
C ILE A 102 31.70 8.29 -17.74
N LEU A 103 31.79 9.61 -17.56
CA LEU A 103 32.90 10.37 -18.11
C LEU A 103 34.18 9.90 -17.41
N PRO A 104 35.25 9.55 -18.14
CA PRO A 104 36.51 9.17 -17.52
C PRO A 104 37.14 10.41 -16.89
N GLU A 105 37.35 10.38 -15.58
CA GLU A 105 38.20 11.36 -14.90
C GLU A 105 39.66 11.16 -15.33
N SER A 106 40.35 12.30 -15.43
CA SER A 106 41.68 12.53 -15.99
C SER A 106 42.81 12.05 -15.08
#